data_AF-A0A0Q9KCP9-F1
#
_entry.id   AF-A0A0Q9KCP9-F1
#
_cell.length_a   1.000
_cell.length_b   1.000
_cell.length_c   1.000
_cell.angle_alpha   90.00
_cell.angle_beta   90.00
_cell.angle_gamma   90.00
#
_symmetry.space_group_name_H-M   'P 1'
#
loop_
_entity.id
_entity.type
_entity.pdbx_description
1 polymer ?
#
loop_
_entity_poly.entity_id
_entity_poly.type
_entity_poly.pdbx_seq_one_letter_code
_entity_poly.pdbx_strand_id
1 'polypeptide(L)'
;MNLDIVKGELPKWQNLAQDLETVITSVDTQVQEANDAWNGPDSDKFVAEWQGQHRAQLVGAKTLVEHLTATLGHEITEQGRVSGA
;
A
#
# COMPACT_ATOMS: atom_id res chain seq x y z
N MET A 1 24.48 -11.90 3.09
CA MET A 1 23.28 -11.20 3.60
C MET A 1 22.98 -11.71 4.99
N ASN A 2 22.64 -10.86 5.95
CA ASN A 2 22.19 -11.34 7.27
C ASN A 2 20.69 -11.69 7.17
N LEU A 3 20.39 -12.97 6.97
CA LEU A 3 19.02 -13.46 6.75
C LEU A 3 18.10 -13.14 7.92
N ASP A 4 18.60 -13.08 9.15
CA ASP A 4 17.78 -12.81 10.34
C ASP A 4 17.34 -11.35 10.40
N ILE A 5 18.24 -10.42 10.04
CA ILE A 5 17.88 -8.99 9.90
C ILE A 5 16.81 -8.83 8.81
N VAL A 6 17.01 -9.44 7.64
CA VAL A 6 16.08 -9.30 6.51
C VAL A 6 14.71 -9.94 6.81
N LYS A 7 14.68 -11.09 7.47
CA LYS A 7 13.45 -11.70 7.99
C LYS A 7 12.73 -10.80 9.00
N GLY A 8 13.47 -10.04 9.80
CA GLY A 8 12.90 -9.07 10.74
C GLY A 8 12.29 -7.82 10.07
N GLU A 9 12.76 -7.44 8.88
CA GLU A 9 12.22 -6.32 8.12
C GLU A 9 10.95 -6.69 7.31
N LEU A 10 10.85 -7.94 6.84
CA LEU A 10 9.74 -8.38 5.99
C LEU A 10 8.34 -8.10 6.59
N PRO A 11 8.06 -8.38 7.88
CA PRO A 11 6.77 -8.04 8.49
C PRO A 11 6.48 -6.54 8.52
N LYS A 12 7.51 -5.69 8.62
CA LYS A 12 7.32 -4.24 8.61
C LYS A 12 6.84 -3.77 7.24
N TRP A 13 7.36 -4.35 6.16
CA TRP A 13 6.94 -4.02 4.79
C TRP A 13 5.53 -4.52 4.49
N GLN A 14 5.16 -5.70 5.03
CA GLN A 14 3.77 -6.18 5.01
C GLN A 14 2.82 -5.20 5.71
N ASN A 15 3.21 -4.70 6.88
CA ASN A 15 2.43 -3.71 7.61
C ASN A 15 2.30 -2.39 6.82
N LEU A 16 3.36 -1.92 6.16
CA LEU A 16 3.29 -0.72 5.31
C LEU A 16 2.25 -0.85 4.18
N ALA A 17 2.11 -2.02 3.56
CA ALA A 17 1.06 -2.25 2.57
C ALA A 17 -0.35 -2.19 3.18
N GLN A 18 -0.53 -2.69 4.41
CA GLN A 18 -1.79 -2.61 5.15
C GLN A 18 -2.11 -1.18 5.61
N ASP A 19 -1.09 -0.43 6.03
CA ASP A 19 -1.22 0.98 6.40
C ASP A 19 -1.65 1.80 5.17
N LEU A 20 -1.10 1.53 3.98
CA LEU A 20 -1.54 2.16 2.74
C LEU A 20 -3.00 1.84 2.41
N GLU A 21 -3.45 0.60 2.60
CA GLU A 21 -4.87 0.23 2.43
C GLU A 21 -5.78 1.02 3.39
N THR A 22 -5.34 1.17 4.64
CA THR A 22 -6.06 1.93 5.67
C THR A 22 -6.14 3.41 5.31
N VAL A 23 -5.05 3.99 4.79
CA VAL A 23 -5.01 5.37 4.30
C VAL A 23 -5.96 5.55 3.11
N ILE A 24 -5.91 4.65 2.12
CA ILE A 24 -6.81 4.71 0.94
C ILE A 24 -8.28 4.70 1.38
N THR A 25 -8.63 3.76 2.28
CA THR A 25 -10.01 3.64 2.80
C THR A 25 -10.45 4.87 3.59
N SER A 26 -9.54 5.44 4.39
CA SER A 26 -9.81 6.63 5.18
C SER A 26 -10.05 7.85 4.28
N VAL A 27 -9.23 8.02 3.24
CA VAL A 27 -9.39 9.12 2.28
C VAL A 27 -10.65 8.91 1.43
N ASP A 28 -10.96 7.69 0.99
CA ASP A 28 -12.22 7.36 0.30
C ASP A 28 -13.43 7.84 1.14
N THR A 29 -13.41 7.56 2.46
CA THR A 29 -14.47 7.98 3.39
C THR A 29 -14.53 9.50 3.53
N GLN A 30 -13.40 10.16 3.80
CA GLN A 30 -13.35 11.61 4.02
C GLN A 30 -13.71 12.42 2.78
N VAL A 31 -13.33 11.94 1.59
CA VAL A 31 -13.71 12.56 0.31
C VAL A 31 -15.21 12.51 0.11
N GLN A 32 -15.85 11.38 0.43
CA GLN A 32 -17.30 11.25 0.35
C GLN A 32 -18.01 12.14 1.39
N GLU A 33 -17.55 12.14 2.64
CA GLU A 33 -18.10 13.01 3.70
C GLU A 33 -17.99 14.51 3.33
N ALA A 34 -16.86 14.92 2.75
CA ALA A 34 -16.69 16.29 2.26
C ALA A 34 -17.66 16.62 1.12
N ASN A 35 -17.89 15.67 0.21
CA ASN A 35 -18.85 15.85 -0.88
C ASN A 35 -20.28 16.01 -0.36
N ASP A 36 -20.69 15.15 0.56
CA ASP A 36 -22.03 15.14 1.15
C ASP A 36 -22.29 16.39 2.01
N ALA A 37 -21.24 17.03 2.56
CA ALA A 37 -21.36 18.26 3.33
C ALA A 37 -21.39 19.52 2.45
N TRP A 38 -20.57 19.60 1.40
CA TRP A 38 -20.48 20.77 0.53
C TRP A 38 -21.65 20.81 -0.46
N ASN A 39 -21.94 19.71 -1.15
CA ASN A 39 -22.95 19.59 -2.21
C ASN A 39 -22.83 20.67 -3.30
N GLY A 40 -22.02 20.42 -4.32
CA GLY A 40 -21.98 21.26 -5.51
C GLY A 40 -20.95 20.82 -6.57
N PRO A 41 -20.90 21.53 -7.71
CA PRO A 41 -20.02 21.16 -8.82
C PRO A 41 -18.52 21.09 -8.44
N ASP A 42 -18.09 21.92 -7.50
CA ASP A 42 -16.71 21.92 -7.00
C ASP A 42 -16.41 20.68 -6.16
N SER A 43 -17.38 20.20 -5.37
CA SER A 43 -17.22 18.97 -4.59
C SER A 43 -17.24 17.73 -5.49
N ASP A 44 -18.10 17.71 -6.51
CA ASP A 44 -18.10 16.66 -7.54
C ASP A 44 -16.73 16.59 -8.26
N LYS A 45 -16.14 17.76 -8.56
CA LYS A 45 -14.80 17.83 -9.17
C LYS A 45 -13.73 17.30 -8.23
N PHE A 46 -13.78 17.65 -6.94
CA PHE A 46 -12.85 17.14 -5.94
C PHE A 46 -12.92 15.61 -5.80
N VAL A 47 -14.12 15.04 -5.78
CA VAL A 47 -14.33 13.57 -5.80
C VAL A 47 -13.74 12.97 -7.08
N ALA A 48 -13.97 13.59 -8.24
CA ALA A 48 -13.44 13.12 -9.51
C ALA A 48 -11.91 13.16 -9.57
N GLU A 49 -11.27 14.19 -9.01
CA GLU A 49 -9.80 14.29 -8.90
C GLU A 49 -9.23 13.17 -8.00
N TRP A 50 -9.85 12.93 -6.85
CA TRP A 50 -9.49 11.82 -5.97
C TRP A 50 -9.60 10.47 -6.68
N GLN A 51 -10.77 10.15 -7.24
CA GLN A 51 -11.05 8.87 -7.88
C GLN A 51 -10.24 8.64 -9.16
N GLY A 52 -10.05 9.70 -9.96
CA GLY A 52 -9.44 9.62 -11.29
C GLY A 52 -7.92 9.55 -11.27
N GLN A 53 -7.26 10.09 -10.24
CA GLN A 53 -5.81 10.18 -10.21
C GLN A 53 -5.20 9.70 -8.89
N HIS A 54 -5.56 10.33 -7.78
CA HIS A 54 -4.84 10.16 -6.52
C HIS A 54 -5.03 8.77 -5.90
N ARG A 55 -6.25 8.24 -5.95
CA ARG A 55 -6.55 6.89 -5.46
C ARG A 55 -5.73 5.84 -6.20
N ALA A 56 -5.67 5.93 -7.53
CA ALA A 56 -4.92 4.98 -8.36
C ALA A 56 -3.41 5.02 -8.07
N GLN A 57 -2.86 6.20 -7.79
CA GLN A 57 -1.44 6.35 -7.42
C GLN A 57 -1.12 5.66 -6.08
N LEU A 58 -1.99 5.79 -5.08
CA LEU A 58 -1.82 5.12 -3.79
C LEU A 58 -1.99 3.60 -3.90
N VAL A 59 -2.98 3.13 -4.68
CA VAL A 59 -3.13 1.71 -4.99
C VAL A 59 -1.87 1.18 -5.68
N GLY A 60 -1.32 1.93 -6.64
CA GLY A 60 -0.06 1.56 -7.30
C GLY A 60 1.12 1.46 -6.32
N ALA A 61 1.23 2.40 -5.38
CA ALA A 61 2.25 2.36 -4.34
C ALA A 61 2.11 1.11 -3.44
N LYS A 62 0.87 0.79 -3.02
CA LYS A 62 0.57 -0.43 -2.25
C LYS A 62 1.01 -1.69 -3.00
N THR A 63 0.63 -1.81 -4.28
CA THR A 63 1.02 -2.96 -5.13
C THR A 63 2.54 -3.09 -5.28
N LEU A 64 3.27 -1.97 -5.39
CA LEU A 64 4.74 -2.01 -5.41
C LEU A 64 5.32 -2.58 -4.11
N VAL A 65 4.80 -2.18 -2.95
CA VAL A 65 5.24 -2.72 -1.66
C VAL A 65 4.90 -4.20 -1.52
N GLU A 66 3.73 -4.63 -1.98
CA GLU A 66 3.33 -6.05 -2.01
C GLU A 66 4.28 -6.88 -2.90
N HIS A 67 4.64 -6.37 -4.09
CA HIS A 67 5.60 -7.03 -4.98
C HIS A 67 6.99 -7.14 -4.37
N LEU A 68 7.48 -6.07 -3.73
CA LEU A 68 8.77 -6.09 -3.03
C LEU A 68 8.77 -7.13 -1.90
N THR A 69 7.68 -7.18 -1.13
CA THR A 69 7.49 -8.14 -0.04
C THR A 69 7.48 -9.58 -0.57
N ALA A 70 6.75 -9.85 -1.66
CA ALA A 70 6.70 -11.17 -2.27
C ALA A 70 8.08 -11.61 -2.80
N THR A 71 8.78 -10.71 -3.49
CA THR A 71 10.13 -10.95 -4.02
C THR A 71 11.11 -11.25 -2.89
N LEU A 72 11.11 -10.42 -1.84
CA LEU A 72 11.97 -10.59 -0.68
C LEU A 72 11.69 -11.92 0.06
N GLY A 73 10.42 -12.27 0.24
CA GLY A 73 10.02 -13.54 0.85
C GLY A 73 10.51 -14.76 0.06
N HIS A 74 10.46 -14.70 -1.28
CA HIS A 74 11.01 -15.73 -2.15
C HIS A 74 12.53 -15.85 -2.00
N GLU A 75 13.26 -14.73 -2.04
CA GLU A 75 14.72 -14.71 -1.89
C GLU A 75 15.20 -15.21 -0.53
N ILE A 76 14.52 -14.85 0.56
CA ILE A 76 14.80 -15.37 1.91
C ILE A 76 14.66 -16.89 1.94
N THR A 77 13.60 -17.42 1.33
CA THR A 77 13.32 -18.87 1.28
C THR A 77 14.43 -19.60 0.53
N GLU A 78 14.79 -19.11 -0.66
CA GLU A 78 15.81 -19.73 -1.50
C GLU A 78 17.21 -19.67 -0.86
N GLN A 79 17.58 -18.53 -0.26
CA GLN A 79 18.85 -18.45 0.47
C GLN A 79 18.88 -19.34 1.72
N GLY A 80 17.75 -19.50 2.42
CA GLY A 80 17.63 -20.46 3.52
C GLY A 80 17.87 -21.90 3.08
N ARG A 81 17.40 -22.27 1.89
CA ARG A 81 17.62 -23.59 1.28
C ARG A 81 19.07 -23.82 0.88
N VAL A 82 19.70 -22.83 0.24
CA VAL A 82 21.09 -22.94 -0.26
C VAL A 82 22.10 -22.89 0.88
N SER A 83 21.88 -22.05 1.90
CA SER A 83 22.84 -21.88 3.01
C SER A 83 22.70 -22.95 4.11
N GLY A 84 21.59 -23.70 4.10
CA GLY A 84 21.36 -24.84 5.00
C GLY A 84 21.78 -26.19 4.41
N ALA A 85 22.24 -26.22 3.16
CA ALA A 85 22.84 -27.39 2.50
C ALA A 85 24.38 -27.34 2.61
#